data_AF-A0A4Q3CFQ8-F1
#
_entry.id   AF-A0A4Q3CFQ8-F1
#
_cell.length_a   1.000
_cell.length_b   1.000
_cell.length_c   1.000
_cell.angle_alpha   90.00
_cell.angle_beta   90.00
_cell.angle_gamma   90.00
#
_symmetry.space_group_name_H-M   'P 1'
#
loop_
_entity.id
_entity.type
_entity.pdbx_description
1 polymer ?
#
loop_
_entity_poly.entity_id
_entity_poly.type
_entity_poly.pdbx_seq_one_letter_code
_entity_poly.pdbx_strand_id
1 'polypeptide(L)'
;MSDPREARLRLLRSANIGPVTYRQLIARFGTAEAALEAMPMLAARGGGRAPVIADAGAVRREIAAVEKLGARYLFLGDADY
;
A
#
# COMPACT_ATOMS: atom_id res chain seq x y z
N MET A 1 -1.01 -16.40 4.65
CA MET A 1 -1.65 -15.20 5.23
C MET A 1 -0.87 -14.01 4.74
N SER A 2 -1.50 -13.11 3.96
CA SER A 2 -0.86 -11.85 3.59
C SER A 2 -0.53 -11.06 4.84
N ASP A 3 0.65 -10.50 4.86
CA ASP A 3 1.16 -9.68 5.92
C ASP A 3 0.62 -8.25 5.76
N PRO A 4 -0.05 -7.66 6.78
CA PRO A 4 -0.66 -6.34 6.66
C PRO A 4 0.35 -5.25 6.28
N ARG A 5 1.65 -5.41 6.60
CA ARG A 5 2.70 -4.46 6.17
C ARG A 5 3.00 -4.56 4.69
N GLU A 6 2.96 -5.75 4.09
CA GLU A 6 3.18 -5.94 2.65
C GLU A 6 2.11 -5.19 1.86
N ALA A 7 0.83 -5.33 2.22
CA ALA A 7 -0.24 -4.63 1.52
C ALA A 7 -0.13 -3.11 1.66
N ARG A 8 0.18 -2.61 2.87
CA ARG A 8 0.40 -1.18 3.13
C ARG A 8 1.54 -0.62 2.28
N LEU A 9 2.67 -1.34 2.20
CA LEU A 9 3.80 -0.94 1.36
C LEU A 9 3.49 -1.04 -0.12
N ARG A 10 2.82 -2.10 -0.57
CA ARG A 10 2.39 -2.22 -1.97
C ARG A 10 1.50 -1.07 -2.39
N LEU A 11 0.56 -0.65 -1.52
CA LEU A 11 -0.28 0.50 -1.79
C LEU A 11 0.55 1.79 -1.90
N LEU A 12 1.45 2.05 -0.95
CA LEU A 12 2.29 3.25 -0.93
C LEU A 12 3.32 3.31 -2.09
N ARG A 13 3.81 2.15 -2.54
CA ARG A 13 4.77 2.04 -3.67
C ARG A 13 4.09 2.02 -5.03
N SER A 14 2.77 2.01 -5.08
CA SER A 14 2.01 2.05 -6.34
C SER A 14 2.06 3.46 -6.95
N ALA A 15 2.01 3.54 -8.28
CA ALA A 15 2.12 4.81 -8.99
C ALA A 15 1.03 5.81 -8.54
N ASN A 16 1.35 7.10 -8.50
CA ASN A 16 0.40 8.18 -8.14
C ASN A 16 -0.24 8.06 -6.74
N ILE A 17 0.27 7.19 -5.86
CA ILE A 17 -0.21 7.08 -4.48
C ILE A 17 0.71 7.90 -3.57
N GLY A 18 0.31 9.15 -3.31
CA GLY A 18 0.91 9.99 -2.28
C GLY A 18 0.29 9.75 -0.89
N PRO A 19 0.81 10.42 0.16
CA PRO A 19 0.33 10.25 1.54
C PRO A 19 -1.15 10.62 1.71
N VAL A 20 -1.64 11.64 0.98
CA VAL A 20 -3.05 12.03 1.01
C VAL A 20 -3.94 10.94 0.39
N THR A 21 -3.59 10.48 -0.81
CA THR A 21 -4.32 9.41 -1.51
C THR A 21 -4.33 8.13 -0.69
N TYR A 22 -3.19 7.75 -0.10
CA TYR A 22 -3.08 6.61 0.79
C TYR A 22 -4.09 6.71 1.95
N ARG A 23 -4.11 7.83 2.67
CA ARG A 23 -5.06 8.05 3.78
C ARG A 23 -6.51 7.96 3.33
N GLN A 24 -6.84 8.53 2.19
CA GLN A 24 -8.20 8.47 1.64
C GLN A 24 -8.62 7.04 1.27
N LEU A 25 -7.71 6.26 0.68
CA LEU A 25 -7.97 4.86 0.34
C LEU A 25 -8.16 4.00 1.59
N ILE A 26 -7.31 4.15 2.61
CA ILE A 26 -7.47 3.45 3.88
C ILE A 26 -8.79 3.85 4.56
N ALA A 27 -9.12 5.15 4.60
CA ALA A 27 -10.38 5.61 5.19
C ALA A 27 -11.62 5.06 4.44
N ARG A 28 -11.53 4.88 3.13
CA ARG A 28 -12.64 4.42 2.28
C ARG A 28 -12.83 2.90 2.31
N PHE A 29 -11.73 2.13 2.32
CA PHE A 29 -11.75 0.68 2.16
C PHE A 29 -11.37 -0.09 3.44
N GLY A 30 -10.95 0.61 4.49
CA GLY A 30 -10.57 0.04 5.78
C GLY A 30 -9.16 -0.55 5.81
N THR A 31 -8.78 -1.33 4.81
CA THR A 31 -7.45 -1.98 4.73
C THR A 31 -6.73 -1.68 3.43
N ALA A 32 -5.40 -1.88 3.45
CA ALA A 32 -4.58 -1.69 2.26
C ALA A 32 -4.85 -2.80 1.22
N GLU A 33 -5.15 -4.03 1.67
CA GLU A 33 -5.58 -5.14 0.82
C GLU A 33 -6.86 -4.77 0.06
N ALA A 34 -7.90 -4.33 0.77
CA ALA A 34 -9.17 -3.96 0.15
C ALA A 34 -9.01 -2.76 -0.80
N ALA A 35 -8.15 -1.80 -0.46
CA ALA A 35 -7.83 -0.69 -1.36
C ALA A 35 -7.13 -1.16 -2.64
N LEU A 36 -6.16 -2.08 -2.55
CA LEU A 36 -5.47 -2.65 -3.71
C LEU A 36 -6.43 -3.41 -4.64
N GLU A 37 -7.36 -4.17 -4.07
CA GLU A 37 -8.39 -4.89 -4.83
C GLU A 37 -9.37 -3.95 -5.53
N ALA A 38 -9.72 -2.82 -4.90
CA ALA A 38 -10.65 -1.84 -5.46
C ALA A 38 -10.03 -0.88 -6.48
N MET A 39 -8.70 -0.72 -6.49
CA MET A 39 -8.00 0.24 -7.36
C MET A 39 -8.32 0.12 -8.86
N PRO A 40 -8.35 -1.07 -9.48
CA PRO A 40 -8.70 -1.21 -10.90
C PRO A 40 -10.12 -0.71 -11.21
N MET A 41 -11.07 -0.92 -10.29
CA MET A 41 -12.46 -0.51 -10.46
C MET A 41 -12.65 1.01 -10.31
N LEU A 42 -11.88 1.66 -9.43
CA LEU A 42 -11.95 3.11 -9.23
C LEU A 42 -11.56 3.88 -10.50
N ALA A 43 -10.53 3.41 -11.18
CA ALA A 43 -10.06 3.99 -12.42
C ALA A 43 -11.12 3.94 -13.53
N ALA A 44 -11.78 2.79 -13.67
CA ALA A 44 -12.86 2.60 -14.63
C ALA A 44 -14.05 3.55 -14.39
N ARG A 45 -14.36 3.87 -13.12
CA ARG A 45 -15.46 4.78 -12.76
C ARG A 45 -15.09 6.27 -12.86
N GLY A 46 -13.83 6.61 -12.62
CA GLY A 46 -13.35 8.01 -12.63
C GLY A 46 -12.91 8.53 -14.00
N GLY A 47 -12.98 7.71 -15.06
CA GLY A 47 -12.51 8.08 -16.40
C GLY A 47 -10.98 8.22 -16.52
N GLY A 48 -10.23 7.77 -15.51
CA GLY A 48 -8.77 7.86 -15.44
C GLY A 48 -8.10 6.49 -15.60
N ARG A 49 -6.78 6.49 -15.81
CA ARG A 49 -5.99 5.25 -15.88
C ARG A 49 -5.76 4.69 -14.48
N ALA A 50 -5.90 3.37 -14.34
CA ALA A 50 -5.61 2.71 -13.06
C ALA A 50 -4.15 2.92 -12.69
N PRO A 51 -3.85 3.26 -11.43
CA PRO A 51 -2.47 3.38 -11.01
C PRO A 51 -1.81 1.99 -11.08
N VAL A 52 -0.57 1.97 -11.53
CA VAL A 52 0.20 0.73 -11.62
C VAL A 52 0.48 0.25 -10.19
N ILE A 53 -0.06 -0.92 -9.87
CA ILE A 53 0.14 -1.55 -8.57
C ILE A 53 1.57 -2.04 -8.45
N ALA A 54 2.21 -1.77 -7.30
CA ALA A 54 3.56 -2.21 -7.02
C ALA A 54 3.70 -3.75 -7.09
N ASP A 55 4.81 -4.20 -7.66
CA ASP A 55 5.18 -5.61 -7.70
C ASP A 55 5.36 -6.16 -6.28
N ALA A 56 4.71 -7.28 -6.00
CA ALA A 56 4.77 -7.90 -4.68
C ALA A 56 6.18 -8.42 -4.36
N GLY A 57 6.91 -8.93 -5.37
CA GLY A 57 8.27 -9.43 -5.19
C GLY A 57 9.27 -8.32 -4.83
N ALA A 58 9.13 -7.14 -5.42
CA ALA A 58 9.90 -5.96 -5.06
C ALA A 58 9.64 -5.54 -3.61
N VAL A 59 8.37 -5.47 -3.19
CA VAL A 59 8.03 -5.09 -1.81
C VAL A 59 8.52 -6.12 -0.79
N ARG A 60 8.39 -7.43 -1.07
CA ARG A 60 8.94 -8.46 -0.17
C ARG A 60 10.45 -8.39 -0.04
N ARG A 61 11.17 -8.05 -1.11
CA ARG A 61 12.62 -7.82 -1.07
C ARG A 61 12.96 -6.58 -0.24
N GLU A 62 12.18 -5.52 -0.35
CA GLU A 62 12.33 -4.32 0.47
C GLU A 62 12.16 -4.65 1.97
N ILE A 63 11.09 -5.36 2.32
CA ILE A 63 10.82 -5.80 3.69
C ILE A 63 11.98 -6.62 4.23
N ALA A 64 12.42 -7.65 3.49
CA ALA A 64 13.52 -8.49 3.89
C ALA A 64 14.85 -7.72 4.06
N ALA A 65 15.08 -6.67 3.27
CA ALA A 65 16.25 -5.82 3.42
C ALA A 65 16.18 -4.95 4.69
N VAL A 66 15.02 -4.36 4.98
CA VAL A 66 14.79 -3.57 6.20
C VAL A 66 14.94 -4.43 7.46
N GLU A 67 14.37 -5.63 7.45
CA GLU A 67 14.49 -6.59 8.56
C GLU A 67 15.94 -7.02 8.80
N LYS A 68 16.71 -7.27 7.72
CA LYS A 68 18.15 -7.58 7.83
C LYS A 68 18.98 -6.46 8.46
N LEU A 69 18.53 -5.22 8.32
CA LEU A 69 19.17 -4.05 8.93
C LEU A 69 18.70 -3.80 10.37
N GLY A 70 17.81 -4.65 10.91
CA GLY A 70 17.25 -4.49 12.25
C GLY A 70 16.26 -3.33 12.37
N ALA A 71 15.77 -2.80 11.25
CA ALA A 71 14.79 -1.73 11.22
C ALA A 71 13.36 -2.28 11.14
N ARG A 72 12.38 -1.45 11.50
CA ARG A 72 10.94 -1.76 11.38
C ARG A 72 10.20 -0.63 10.70
N TYR A 73 9.13 -0.98 9.98
CA TYR A 73 8.21 0.01 9.42
C TYR A 73 7.27 0.52 10.50
N LEU A 74 6.99 1.82 10.45
CA LEU A 74 5.92 2.47 11.21
C LEU A 74 4.90 2.99 10.22
N PHE A 75 3.64 2.68 10.46
CA PHE A 75 2.52 3.14 9.66
C PHE A 75 1.61 4.05 10.46
N LEU A 76 0.86 4.88 9.75
CA LEU A 76 -0.16 5.71 10.36
C LEU A 76 -1.14 4.85 11.18
N GLY A 77 -1.30 5.19 12.45
CA GLY A 77 -2.14 4.48 13.42
C GLY A 77 -1.41 3.43 14.26
N ASP A 78 -0.12 3.17 13.99
CA ASP A 78 0.72 2.42 14.92
C ASP A 78 0.96 3.29 16.17
N ALA A 79 1.07 2.66 17.35
CA ALA A 79 1.26 3.39 18.61
C ALA A 79 2.55 4.24 18.65
N ASP A 80 3.55 3.84 17.85
CA ASP A 80 4.87 4.46 17.79
C ASP A 80 5.04 5.45 16.60
N TYR A 81 3.97 5.74 15.85
CA TYR A 81 3.96 6.67 14.70
C TYR A 81 3.52 8.07 15.12
#